data_AF-A0AAW9KMF8-F1
#
_entry.id   AF-A0AAW9KMF8-F1
#
_cell.length_a   1.000
_cell.length_b   1.000
_cell.length_c   1.000
_cell.angle_alpha   90.00
_cell.angle_beta   90.00
_cell.angle_gamma   90.00
#
_symmetry.space_group_name_H-M   'P 1'
#
loop_
_entity.id
_entity.type
_entity.pdbx_description
1 polymer ?
#
loop_
_entity_poly.entity_id
_entity_poly.type
_entity_poly.pdbx_seq_one_letter_code
_entity_poly.pdbx_strand_id
1 'polypeptide(L)'
;ILGGTRFYDRKEIKDMLSYLKVLVNPTDSISLRRIINVPKRGIGDATVNKVVDFADDYELPLWDALSTVRNIPTLTARNCGGIEVFMEMMDKFMEMSEVMPVSTLIETILKETGYISELEKSKEIEDKSRIENLKELVSD
;
A
#
# COMPACT_ATOMS: atom_id res chain seq x y z
N ILE A 1 30.58 -5.63 -0.04
CA ILE A 1 29.44 -4.92 0.56
C ILE A 1 29.39 -3.52 -0.07
N LEU A 2 28.84 -3.43 -1.28
CA LEU A 2 28.67 -2.19 -2.06
C LEU A 2 27.29 -2.31 -2.73
N GLY A 3 26.21 -2.09 -1.97
CA GLY A 3 24.86 -2.39 -2.47
C GLY A 3 23.69 -1.95 -1.57
N GLY A 4 23.93 -1.68 -0.28
CA GLY A 4 22.86 -1.40 0.69
C GLY A 4 21.92 -0.25 0.31
N THR A 5 22.41 0.83 -0.33
CA THR A 5 21.54 1.94 -0.75
C THR A 5 20.70 1.61 -1.99
N ARG A 6 21.25 0.84 -2.94
CA ARG A 6 20.50 0.43 -4.16
C ARG A 6 19.37 -0.55 -3.86
N PHE A 7 19.48 -1.32 -2.78
CA PHE A 7 18.43 -2.26 -2.35
C PHE A 7 17.14 -1.51 -2.00
N TYR A 8 17.22 -0.52 -1.11
CA TYR A 8 16.07 0.29 -0.70
C TYR A 8 15.53 1.22 -1.79
N ASP A 9 16.26 1.37 -2.91
CA ASP A 9 15.80 2.16 -4.04
C ASP A 9 14.83 1.42 -4.97
N ARG A 10 14.81 0.08 -4.90
CA ARG A 10 13.98 -0.78 -5.73
C ARG A 10 12.49 -0.52 -5.49
N LYS A 11 11.68 -0.63 -6.54
CA LYS A 11 10.26 -0.28 -6.52
C LYS A 11 9.52 -1.07 -5.46
N GLU A 12 9.65 -2.39 -5.49
CA GLU A 12 8.99 -3.33 -4.60
C GLU A 12 9.41 -3.16 -3.14
N ILE A 13 10.68 -2.80 -2.90
CA ILE A 13 11.17 -2.51 -1.56
C ILE A 13 10.54 -1.21 -1.05
N LYS A 14 10.51 -0.15 -1.86
CA LYS A 14 9.83 1.11 -1.51
C LYS A 14 8.32 0.94 -1.29
N ASP A 15 7.69 0.05 -2.05
CA ASP A 15 6.27 -0.29 -1.90
C ASP A 15 6.04 -0.95 -0.52
N MET A 16 6.84 -1.97 -0.16
CA MET A 16 6.75 -2.62 1.16
C MET A 16 7.07 -1.67 2.32
N LEU A 17 8.13 -0.86 2.20
CA LEU A 17 8.44 0.15 3.21
C LEU A 17 7.31 1.17 3.37
N SER A 18 6.59 1.49 2.31
CA SER A 18 5.45 2.40 2.38
C SER A 18 4.24 1.77 3.06
N TYR A 19 3.99 0.46 2.88
CA TYR A 19 3.02 -0.27 3.71
C TYR A 19 3.38 -0.12 5.19
N LEU A 20 4.59 -0.54 5.57
CA LEU A 20 5.05 -0.49 6.97
C LEU A 20 5.00 0.93 7.55
N LYS A 21 5.39 1.94 6.77
CA LYS A 21 5.39 3.33 7.21
C LYS A 21 3.98 3.84 7.50
N VAL A 22 2.98 3.45 6.71
CA VAL A 22 1.58 3.83 6.95
C VAL A 22 1.02 3.15 8.20
N LEU A 23 1.43 1.92 8.51
CA LEU A 23 1.01 1.24 9.74
C LEU A 23 1.45 2.01 11.00
N VAL A 24 2.66 2.58 10.97
CA VAL A 24 3.22 3.35 12.10
C VAL A 24 2.80 4.82 12.06
N ASN A 25 2.63 5.37 10.86
CA ASN A 25 2.27 6.77 10.65
C ASN A 25 1.19 6.89 9.54
N PRO A 26 -0.10 6.74 9.91
CA PRO A 26 -1.20 6.83 8.95
C PRO A 26 -1.31 8.20 8.27
N THR A 27 -0.74 9.25 8.83
CA THR A 27 -0.78 10.59 8.22
C THR A 27 0.25 10.79 7.11
N ASP A 28 1.08 9.78 6.79
CA ASP A 28 2.00 9.84 5.65
C ASP A 28 1.25 9.68 4.32
N SER A 29 0.81 10.82 3.77
CA SER A 29 0.09 10.87 2.50
C SER A 29 0.93 10.41 1.30
N ILE A 30 2.25 10.53 1.36
CA ILE A 30 3.15 10.10 0.28
C ILE A 30 3.18 8.59 0.21
N SER A 31 3.40 7.92 1.34
CA SER A 31 3.37 6.45 1.41
C SER A 31 1.98 5.90 1.13
N LEU A 32 0.91 6.51 1.64
CA LEU A 32 -0.47 6.12 1.34
C LEU A 32 -0.77 6.15 -0.16
N ARG A 33 -0.49 7.27 -0.83
CA ARG A 33 -0.71 7.41 -2.28
C ARG A 33 0.09 6.40 -3.09
N ARG A 34 1.26 5.98 -2.59
CA ARG A 34 2.09 4.98 -3.26
C ARG A 34 1.45 3.59 -3.27
N ILE A 35 0.83 3.18 -2.15
CA ILE A 35 0.38 1.80 -1.94
C ILE A 35 -1.11 1.57 -2.21
N ILE A 36 -1.93 2.63 -2.22
CA ILE A 36 -3.39 2.52 -2.29
C ILE A 36 -3.87 1.65 -3.45
N ASN A 37 -3.22 1.76 -4.62
CA ASN A 37 -3.52 0.98 -5.82
C ASN A 37 -2.39 0.03 -6.23
N VAL A 38 -1.53 -0.38 -5.29
CA VAL A 38 -0.46 -1.36 -5.50
C VAL A 38 -0.56 -2.47 -4.46
N PRO A 39 -0.92 -3.71 -4.83
CA PRO A 39 -1.33 -4.22 -6.15
C PRO A 39 -2.59 -3.54 -6.71
N LYS A 40 -2.88 -3.71 -8.00
CA LYS A 40 -4.01 -3.00 -8.65
C LYS A 40 -5.36 -3.37 -8.01
N ARG A 41 -6.10 -2.35 -7.56
CA ARG A 41 -7.43 -2.46 -6.92
C ARG A 41 -8.53 -1.71 -7.67
N GLY A 42 -8.24 -1.24 -8.87
CA GLY A 42 -9.19 -0.45 -9.67
C GLY A 42 -9.39 0.98 -9.16
N ILE A 43 -8.47 1.48 -8.33
CA ILE A 43 -8.49 2.86 -7.82
C ILE A 43 -7.66 3.73 -8.76
N GLY A 44 -8.31 4.36 -9.74
CA GLY A 44 -7.63 5.24 -10.69
C GLY A 44 -7.20 6.58 -10.07
N ASP A 45 -6.23 7.26 -10.69
CA ASP A 45 -5.67 8.54 -10.19
C ASP A 45 -6.74 9.61 -9.99
N ALA A 46 -7.74 9.69 -10.87
CA ALA A 46 -8.86 10.62 -10.72
C ALA A 46 -9.69 10.35 -9.47
N THR A 47 -9.83 9.08 -9.05
CA THR A 47 -10.48 8.72 -7.79
C THR A 47 -9.64 9.19 -6.61
N VAL A 48 -8.33 8.92 -6.63
CA VAL A 48 -7.41 9.33 -5.55
C VAL A 48 -7.40 10.85 -5.40
N ASN A 49 -7.34 11.60 -6.52
CA ASN A 49 -7.34 13.06 -6.47
C ASN A 49 -8.63 13.63 -5.89
N LYS A 50 -9.80 13.06 -6.21
CA LYS A 50 -11.06 13.48 -5.56
C LYS A 50 -11.06 13.29 -4.05
N VAL A 51 -10.42 12.23 -3.54
CA VAL A 51 -10.27 12.03 -2.09
C VAL A 51 -9.34 13.07 -1.49
N VAL A 52 -8.26 13.41 -2.20
CA VAL A 52 -7.29 14.41 -1.75
C VAL A 52 -7.94 15.79 -1.74
N ASP A 53 -8.63 16.17 -2.81
CA ASP A 53 -9.32 17.47 -2.89
C ASP A 53 -10.30 17.60 -1.71
N PHE A 54 -11.04 16.53 -1.40
CA PHE A 54 -11.89 16.49 -0.22
C PHE A 54 -11.11 16.56 1.10
N ALA A 55 -9.97 15.88 1.22
CA ALA A 55 -9.14 15.97 2.41
C ALA A 55 -8.62 17.39 2.63
N ASP A 56 -8.16 18.06 1.56
CA ASP A 56 -7.63 19.41 1.59
C ASP A 56 -8.73 20.45 1.90
N ASP A 57 -9.91 20.33 1.27
CA ASP A 57 -11.06 21.24 1.49
C ASP A 57 -11.55 21.23 2.95
N TYR A 58 -11.38 20.11 3.66
CA TYR A 58 -11.82 19.92 5.04
C TYR A 58 -10.67 19.87 6.05
N GLU A 59 -9.44 20.15 5.61
CA GLU A 59 -8.22 20.11 6.43
C GLU A 59 -8.02 18.77 7.19
N LEU A 60 -8.38 17.67 6.53
CA LEU A 60 -8.26 16.32 7.06
C LEU A 60 -6.97 15.63 6.59
N PRO A 61 -6.34 14.79 7.43
CA PRO A 61 -5.38 13.80 6.95
C PRO A 61 -6.00 12.93 5.86
N LEU A 62 -5.21 12.56 4.84
CA LEU A 62 -5.68 11.70 3.74
C LEU A 62 -6.27 10.37 4.24
N TRP A 63 -5.71 9.81 5.31
CA TRP A 63 -6.22 8.60 5.97
C TRP A 63 -7.68 8.75 6.43
N ASP A 64 -8.03 9.89 7.03
CA ASP A 64 -9.37 10.14 7.59
C ASP A 64 -10.40 10.30 6.46
N ALA A 65 -10.01 10.96 5.37
CA ALA A 65 -10.84 11.05 4.16
C ALA A 65 -11.07 9.67 3.51
N LEU A 66 -10.03 8.82 3.46
CA LEU A 66 -10.15 7.45 2.96
C LEU A 66 -11.04 6.57 3.87
N SER A 67 -10.93 6.72 5.18
CA SER A 67 -11.74 5.99 6.18
C SER A 67 -13.23 6.34 6.08
N THR A 68 -13.54 7.53 5.55
CA THR A 68 -14.92 8.02 5.37
C THR A 68 -15.28 8.20 3.90
N VAL A 69 -14.66 7.42 3.00
CA VAL A 69 -14.77 7.59 1.53
C VAL A 69 -16.21 7.64 0.98
N ARG A 70 -17.17 7.01 1.66
CA ARG A 70 -18.60 7.03 1.30
C ARG A 70 -19.28 8.39 1.52
N ASN A 71 -18.70 9.24 2.36
CA ASN A 71 -19.21 10.58 2.64
C ASN A 71 -18.72 11.62 1.63
N ILE A 72 -17.79 11.24 0.73
CA ILE A 72 -17.23 12.15 -0.28
C ILE A 72 -18.22 12.28 -1.46
N PRO A 73 -18.87 13.44 -1.66
CA PRO A 73 -19.98 13.56 -2.61
C PRO A 73 -19.59 13.36 -4.09
N THR A 74 -18.31 13.52 -4.41
CA THR A 74 -17.78 13.42 -5.79
C THR A 74 -17.47 11.98 -6.21
N LEU A 75 -17.61 11.00 -5.30
CA LEU A 75 -17.32 9.59 -5.52
C LEU A 75 -18.60 8.78 -5.73
N THR A 76 -18.53 7.85 -6.69
CA THR A 76 -19.58 6.85 -6.89
C THR A 76 -19.35 5.64 -6.00
N ALA A 77 -20.37 4.81 -5.76
CA ALA A 77 -20.23 3.55 -5.02
C ALA A 77 -19.13 2.63 -5.58
N ARG A 78 -18.91 2.66 -6.91
CA ARG A 78 -17.83 1.92 -7.56
C ARG A 78 -16.44 2.48 -7.21
N ASN A 79 -16.32 3.80 -7.09
CA ASN A 79 -15.06 4.43 -6.68
C ASN A 79 -14.71 4.05 -5.23
N CYS A 80 -15.70 3.99 -4.34
CA CYS A 80 -15.50 3.67 -2.93
C CYS A 80 -15.05 2.22 -2.70
N GLY A 81 -15.61 1.24 -3.42
CA GLY A 81 -15.39 -0.17 -3.10
C GLY A 81 -13.92 -0.62 -3.08
N GLY A 82 -13.09 -0.13 -4.03
CA GLY A 82 -11.66 -0.46 -4.02
C GLY A 82 -10.90 0.17 -2.84
N ILE A 83 -11.32 1.38 -2.44
CA ILE A 83 -10.74 2.10 -1.29
C ILE A 83 -11.12 1.41 0.01
N GLU A 84 -12.39 1.01 0.18
CA GLU A 84 -12.85 0.30 1.38
C GLU A 84 -12.07 -1.00 1.59
N VAL A 85 -11.91 -1.82 0.54
CA VAL A 85 -11.11 -3.04 0.61
C VAL A 85 -9.65 -2.73 1.02
N PHE A 86 -9.08 -1.65 0.49
CA PHE A 86 -7.74 -1.21 0.89
C PHE A 86 -7.68 -0.82 2.37
N MET A 87 -8.64 -0.02 2.87
CA MET A 87 -8.68 0.42 4.27
C MET A 87 -8.87 -0.77 5.22
N GLU A 88 -9.77 -1.70 4.89
CA GLU A 88 -9.98 -2.93 5.68
C GLU A 88 -8.69 -3.76 5.82
N MET A 89 -7.89 -3.87 4.74
CA MET A 89 -6.58 -4.53 4.82
C MET A 89 -5.60 -3.76 5.70
N MET A 90 -5.55 -2.43 5.58
CA MET A 90 -4.63 -1.61 6.36
C MET A 90 -4.95 -1.65 7.85
N ASP A 91 -6.23 -1.56 8.23
CA ASP A 91 -6.67 -1.70 9.63
C ASP A 91 -6.25 -3.06 10.19
N LYS A 92 -6.50 -4.15 9.44
CA LYS A 92 -6.05 -5.49 9.82
C LYS A 92 -4.53 -5.57 9.99
N PHE A 93 -3.75 -4.98 9.10
CA PHE A 93 -2.30 -4.98 9.21
C PHE A 93 -1.80 -4.14 10.39
N MET A 94 -2.49 -3.06 10.76
CA MET A 94 -2.18 -2.28 11.97
C MET A 94 -2.35 -3.14 13.21
N GLU A 95 -3.48 -3.84 13.36
CA GLU A 95 -3.72 -4.77 14.48
C GLU A 95 -2.64 -5.87 14.54
N MET A 96 -2.28 -6.45 13.40
CA MET A 96 -1.23 -7.47 13.33
C MET A 96 0.16 -6.92 13.70
N SER A 97 0.45 -5.67 13.35
CA SER A 97 1.75 -5.04 13.62
C SER A 97 2.05 -4.87 15.10
N GLU A 98 1.02 -4.85 15.95
CA GLU A 98 1.19 -4.75 17.40
C GLU A 98 1.71 -6.05 18.04
N VAL A 99 1.50 -7.20 17.39
CA VAL A 99 1.73 -8.52 17.98
C VAL A 99 2.63 -9.45 17.16
N MET A 100 2.90 -9.12 15.90
CA MET A 100 3.69 -9.96 14.99
C MET A 100 5.13 -9.45 14.82
N PRO A 101 6.11 -10.35 14.64
CA PRO A 101 7.43 -9.98 14.13
C PRO A 101 7.32 -9.31 12.75
N VAL A 102 8.20 -8.34 12.48
CA VAL A 102 8.19 -7.56 11.23
C VAL A 102 8.31 -8.44 9.99
N SER A 103 9.14 -9.48 10.02
CA SER A 103 9.30 -10.42 8.89
C SER A 103 7.98 -11.15 8.57
N THR A 104 7.29 -11.66 9.60
CA THR A 104 5.97 -12.30 9.45
C THR A 104 4.90 -11.32 8.97
N LEU A 105 4.95 -10.07 9.43
CA LEU A 105 4.06 -9.01 8.96
C LEU A 105 4.29 -8.71 7.46
N ILE A 106 5.54 -8.61 7.02
CA ILE A 106 5.88 -8.40 5.59
C ILE A 106 5.36 -9.56 4.74
N GLU A 107 5.59 -10.81 5.15
CA GLU A 107 5.05 -11.99 4.45
C GLU A 107 3.52 -11.95 4.36
N THR A 108 2.86 -11.53 5.43
CA THR A 108 1.40 -11.40 5.49
C THR A 108 0.90 -10.33 4.54
N ILE A 109 1.51 -9.14 4.53
CA ILE A 109 1.19 -8.05 3.60
C ILE A 109 1.36 -8.55 2.16
N LEU A 110 2.53 -9.11 1.82
CA LEU A 110 2.84 -9.61 0.48
C LEU A 110 1.82 -10.63 -0.04
N LYS A 111 1.34 -11.51 0.85
CA LYS A 111 0.34 -12.53 0.54
C LYS A 111 -1.07 -11.95 0.43
N GLU A 112 -1.52 -11.21 1.44
CA GLU A 112 -2.91 -10.76 1.54
C GLU A 112 -3.24 -9.63 0.58
N THR A 113 -2.28 -8.75 0.27
CA THR A 113 -2.49 -7.75 -0.79
C THR A 113 -2.47 -8.38 -2.18
N GLY A 114 -2.00 -9.63 -2.32
CA GLY A 114 -1.79 -10.30 -3.59
C GLY A 114 -0.54 -9.83 -4.35
N TYR A 115 0.44 -9.23 -3.67
CA TYR A 115 1.60 -8.61 -4.32
C TYR A 115 2.45 -9.64 -5.06
N ILE A 116 2.76 -10.75 -4.38
CA ILE A 116 3.50 -11.85 -4.99
C ILE A 116 2.71 -12.45 -6.16
N SER A 117 1.40 -12.65 -5.99
CA SER A 117 0.55 -13.18 -7.05
C SER A 117 0.45 -12.27 -8.27
N GLU A 118 0.53 -10.94 -8.12
CA GLU A 118 0.59 -10.00 -9.25
C GLU A 118 1.91 -10.18 -10.03
N LEU A 119 3.04 -10.22 -9.32
CA LEU A 119 4.36 -10.42 -9.92
C LEU A 119 4.49 -11.79 -10.62
N GLU A 120 3.97 -12.86 -10.01
CA GLU A 120 4.00 -14.21 -10.59
C GLU A 120 3.17 -14.35 -11.86
N LYS A 121 2.07 -13.58 -11.99
CA LYS A 121 1.23 -13.56 -13.19
C LYS A 121 1.79 -12.68 -14.30
N SER A 122 2.77 -11.84 -13.99
CA SER A 122 3.39 -10.95 -14.96
C SER A 122 4.25 -11.71 -15.98
N LYS A 123 4.35 -11.16 -17.18
CA LYS A 123 5.24 -11.67 -18.24
C LYS A 123 6.59 -10.96 -18.26
N GLU A 124 6.77 -9.94 -17.42
CA GLU A 124 7.97 -9.14 -17.37
C GLU A 124 9.13 -9.93 -16.75
N ILE A 125 10.29 -9.89 -17.40
CA ILE A 125 11.48 -10.62 -16.94
C ILE A 125 11.97 -10.07 -15.58
N GLU A 126 11.81 -8.76 -15.38
CA GLU A 126 12.23 -8.09 -14.14
C GLU A 126 11.43 -8.52 -12.91
N ASP A 127 10.19 -9.01 -13.06
CA ASP A 127 9.34 -9.34 -11.91
C ASP A 127 9.82 -10.58 -11.14
N LYS A 128 10.53 -11.50 -11.81
CA LYS A 128 11.25 -12.58 -11.11
C LYS A 128 12.31 -12.03 -10.16
N SER A 129 13.05 -11.01 -10.59
CA SER A 129 14.05 -10.34 -9.74
C SER A 129 13.38 -9.62 -8.57
N ARG A 130 12.23 -8.96 -8.80
CA ARG A 130 11.46 -8.31 -7.72
C ARG A 130 11.01 -9.29 -6.65
N ILE A 131 10.56 -10.49 -7.02
CA ILE A 131 10.19 -11.54 -6.07
C ILE A 131 11.40 -11.93 -5.20
N GLU A 132 12.58 -12.13 -5.80
CA GLU A 132 13.79 -12.47 -5.04
C GLU A 132 14.21 -11.34 -4.09
N ASN A 133 14.09 -10.09 -4.51
CA ASN A 133 14.39 -8.93 -3.65
C ASN A 133 13.43 -8.85 -2.45
N LEU A 134 12.16 -9.20 -2.64
CA LEU A 134 11.18 -9.26 -1.54
C LEU A 134 11.46 -10.41 -0.57
N LYS A 135 11.96 -11.55 -1.07
CA LYS A 135 12.41 -12.66 -0.20
C LYS A 135 13.66 -12.29 0.60
N GLU A 136 14.60 -11.57 -0.02
CA GLU A 136 15.77 -10.99 0.65
C GLU A 136 15.32 -10.05 1.79
N LEU A 137 14.36 -9.15 1.53
CA LEU A 137 13.81 -8.23 2.54
C LEU A 137 13.21 -8.94 3.77
N VAL A 138 12.61 -10.12 3.59
CA VAL A 138 12.03 -10.91 4.69
C VAL A 138 13.10 -11.64 5.49
N SER A 139 14.23 -11.97 4.86
CA SER A 139 15.30 -12.80 5.43
C SER A 139 16.39 -11.98 6.12
N ASP A 140 16.49 -10.69 5.80
CA ASP A 140 17.39 -9.71 6.42
C ASP A 140 16.91 -9.25 7.81
#